data_AF-A0A952YA33-F1
#
_entry.id   AF-A0A952YA33-F1
#
_cell.length_a   1.000
_cell.length_b   1.000
_cell.length_c   1.000
_cell.angle_alpha   90.00
_cell.angle_beta   90.00
_cell.angle_gamma   90.00
#
_symmetry.space_group_name_H-M   'P 1'
#
loop_
_entity.id
_entity.type
_entity.pdbx_description
1 polymer ?
#
loop_
_entity_poly.entity_id
_entity_poly.type
_entity_poly.pdbx_seq_one_letter_code
_entity_poly.pdbx_strand_id
1 'polypeptide(L)'
;MIYVLDTNVLIYLIKNQPPADAQRVDALPADARLCMSFVTLVELLKGAERSTTKPEVLRRREASVRQLAVLFPAGPAIGEHHAKQFSRLKDASTPIGANDLWIACHALAESAALVTHNTREFQRVGGLRVEDWVAPDGQSWPLLRCSSWKARRGQRPSHGPARRVLIRSRAGVPALGWPTPPSPRCLRDPERP
;
A
#
# COMPACT_ATOMS: atom_id res chain seq x y z
N MET A 1 -11.95 -1.97 14.34
CA MET A 1 -12.11 -2.55 12.97
C MET A 1 -10.79 -2.51 12.19
N ILE A 2 -10.51 -3.47 11.30
CA ILE A 2 -9.25 -3.50 10.51
C ILE A 2 -9.47 -2.94 9.10
N TYR A 3 -8.55 -2.08 8.66
CA TYR A 3 -8.48 -1.52 7.31
C TYR A 3 -7.16 -1.91 6.66
N VAL A 4 -7.22 -2.59 5.52
CA VAL A 4 -6.06 -2.94 4.71
C VAL A 4 -5.95 -1.91 3.59
N LEU A 5 -4.82 -1.22 3.50
CA LEU A 5 -4.55 -0.26 2.44
C LEU A 5 -3.97 -0.97 1.23
N ASP A 6 -4.57 -0.76 0.06
CA ASP A 6 -3.98 -1.13 -1.23
C ASP A 6 -2.66 -0.35 -1.47
N THR A 7 -1.73 -0.96 -2.19
CA THR A 7 -0.42 -0.40 -2.56
C THR A 7 -0.55 0.99 -3.18
N ASN A 8 -1.53 1.20 -4.06
CA ASN A 8 -1.75 2.48 -4.74
C ASN A 8 -2.16 3.60 -3.76
N VAL A 9 -3.10 3.29 -2.85
CA VAL A 9 -3.57 4.23 -1.82
C VAL A 9 -2.43 4.55 -0.86
N LEU A 10 -1.69 3.53 -0.43
CA LEU A 10 -0.55 3.72 0.47
C LEU A 10 0.51 4.66 -0.13
N ILE A 11 0.88 4.44 -1.39
CA ILE A 11 1.84 5.30 -2.08
C ILE A 11 1.31 6.74 -2.21
N TYR A 12 0.01 6.90 -2.45
CA TYR A 12 -0.63 8.21 -2.54
C TYR A 12 -0.59 8.98 -1.23
N LEU A 13 -1.03 8.35 -0.14
CA LEU A 13 -1.04 8.93 1.20
C LEU A 13 0.35 9.40 1.62
N ILE A 14 1.38 8.57 1.36
CA ILE A 14 2.77 8.90 1.65
C ILE A 14 3.27 10.10 0.84
N LYS A 15 2.85 10.22 -0.43
CA LYS A 15 3.37 11.25 -1.35
C LYS A 15 2.68 12.60 -1.20
N ASN A 16 1.37 12.61 -1.11
CA ASN A 16 0.58 13.82 -1.33
C ASN A 16 0.04 14.44 -0.04
N GLN A 17 -0.04 13.66 1.06
CA GLN A 17 -0.64 14.11 2.32
C GLN A 17 -1.90 14.98 2.11
N PRO A 18 -2.86 14.56 1.27
CA PRO A 18 -4.02 15.38 0.99
C PRO A 18 -4.84 15.55 2.28
N PRO A 19 -5.40 16.75 2.54
CA PRO A 19 -6.13 17.00 3.77
C PRO A 19 -7.35 16.10 3.97
N ALA A 20 -8.03 15.71 2.90
CA ALA A 20 -9.24 14.89 2.97
C ALA A 20 -8.97 13.49 3.53
N ASP A 21 -7.89 12.84 3.07
CA ASP A 21 -7.52 11.51 3.56
C ASP A 21 -7.00 11.55 4.99
N ALA A 22 -6.28 12.62 5.34
CA ALA A 22 -5.85 12.86 6.72
C ALA A 22 -7.06 12.99 7.65
N GLN A 23 -8.09 13.75 7.24
CA GLN A 23 -9.34 13.87 7.98
C GLN A 23 -10.07 12.53 8.10
N ARG A 24 -10.09 11.72 7.03
CA ARG A 24 -10.72 10.39 7.06
C ARG A 24 -9.99 9.46 8.04
N VAL A 25 -8.67 9.45 8.01
CA VAL A 25 -7.82 8.69 8.95
C VAL A 25 -8.02 9.18 10.39
N ASP A 26 -8.07 10.50 10.60
CA ASP A 26 -8.29 11.11 11.91
C ASP A 26 -9.72 10.87 12.45
N ALA A 27 -10.70 10.71 11.56
CA ALA A 27 -12.09 10.40 11.88
C ALA A 27 -12.34 8.91 12.14
N LEU A 28 -11.34 8.04 11.95
CA LEU A 28 -11.50 6.61 12.25
C LEU A 28 -11.72 6.40 13.76
N PRO A 29 -12.58 5.42 14.15
CA PRO A 29 -12.76 5.01 15.54
C PRO A 29 -11.44 4.69 16.23
N ALA A 30 -11.41 4.84 17.56
CA ALA A 30 -10.15 4.70 18.30
C ALA A 30 -9.53 3.29 18.24
N ASP A 31 -10.37 2.28 18.04
CA ASP A 31 -10.04 0.87 17.86
C ASP A 31 -9.79 0.49 16.39
N ALA A 32 -9.84 1.45 15.46
CA ALA A 32 -9.51 1.21 14.07
C ALA A 32 -8.01 0.94 13.91
N ARG A 33 -7.69 -0.10 13.14
CA ARG A 33 -6.32 -0.50 12.83
C ARG A 33 -6.07 -0.34 11.34
N LEU A 34 -5.14 0.53 10.98
CA LEU A 34 -4.64 0.69 9.62
C LEU A 34 -3.45 -0.24 9.41
N CYS A 35 -3.54 -1.08 8.38
CA CYS A 35 -2.52 -2.06 8.07
C CYS A 35 -2.28 -2.15 6.56
N MET A 36 -1.19 -2.81 6.17
CA MET A 36 -0.95 -3.26 4.81
C MET A 36 -0.81 -4.78 4.78
N SER A 37 -1.13 -5.40 3.65
CA SER A 37 -0.80 -6.81 3.41
C SER A 37 0.72 -7.00 3.30
N PHE A 38 1.25 -8.15 3.72
CA PHE A 38 2.64 -8.52 3.41
C PHE A 38 2.94 -8.50 1.91
N VAL A 39 1.93 -8.72 1.05
CA VAL A 39 2.08 -8.63 -0.41
C VAL A 39 2.39 -7.20 -0.84
N THR A 40 1.66 -6.22 -0.30
CA THR A 40 1.93 -4.79 -0.50
C THR A 40 3.33 -4.43 -0.03
N LEU A 41 3.77 -4.97 1.13
CA LEU A 41 5.15 -4.79 1.59
C LEU A 41 6.16 -5.30 0.55
N VAL A 42 5.97 -6.52 0.04
CA VAL A 42 6.85 -7.12 -0.98
C VAL A 42 6.88 -6.26 -2.25
N GLU A 43 5.75 -5.72 -2.70
CA GLU A 43 5.70 -4.82 -3.85
C GLU A 43 6.49 -3.53 -3.64
N LEU A 44 6.38 -2.94 -2.44
CA LEU A 44 7.13 -1.73 -2.08
C LEU A 44 8.64 -2.01 -2.05
N LEU A 45 9.06 -3.13 -1.46
CA LEU A 45 10.47 -3.54 -1.42
C LEU A 45 11.01 -3.78 -2.83
N LYS A 46 10.28 -4.51 -3.68
CA LYS A 46 10.64 -4.70 -5.11
C LYS A 46 10.76 -3.37 -5.85
N GLY A 47 9.86 -2.42 -5.56
CA GLY A 47 9.90 -1.07 -6.13
C GLY A 47 11.11 -0.26 -5.67
N ALA A 48 11.58 -0.45 -4.43
CA ALA A 48 12.79 0.18 -3.91
C ALA A 48 14.05 -0.40 -4.57
N GLU A 49 14.16 -1.73 -4.67
CA GLU A 49 15.29 -2.42 -5.31
C GLU A 49 15.50 -2.00 -6.78
N ARG A 50 14.40 -1.75 -7.50
CA ARG A 50 14.45 -1.34 -8.91
C ARG A 50 14.56 0.17 -9.10
N SER A 51 14.61 0.94 -8.02
CA SER A 51 14.54 2.40 -8.11
C SER A 51 15.89 3.01 -8.46
N THR A 52 15.91 3.86 -9.48
CA THR A 52 17.04 4.77 -9.77
C THR A 52 16.97 6.06 -8.93
N THR A 53 16.04 6.12 -7.99
CA THR A 53 15.79 7.29 -7.14
C THR A 53 16.93 7.49 -6.13
N LYS A 54 17.24 8.75 -5.80
CA LYS A 54 18.25 9.10 -4.79
C LYS A 54 17.98 8.35 -3.45
N PRO A 55 19.01 7.77 -2.81
CA PRO A 55 18.86 7.00 -1.57
C PRO A 55 18.08 7.72 -0.45
N GLU A 56 18.24 9.03 -0.34
CA GLU A 56 17.53 9.86 0.64
C GLU A 56 16.00 9.83 0.49
N VAL A 57 15.51 9.83 -0.76
CA VAL A 57 14.07 9.80 -1.04
C VAL A 57 13.51 8.40 -0.77
N LEU A 58 14.29 7.35 -1.01
CA LEU A 58 13.93 5.97 -0.65
C LEU A 58 13.85 5.80 0.87
N ARG A 59 14.85 6.27 1.62
CA ARG A 59 14.85 6.25 3.09
C ARG A 59 13.63 6.97 3.67
N ARG A 60 13.26 8.13 3.12
CA ARG A 60 12.07 8.86 3.58
C ARG A 60 10.78 8.08 3.31
N ARG A 61 10.68 7.38 2.17
CA ARG A 61 9.53 6.52 1.86
C ARG A 61 9.47 5.32 2.79
N GLU A 62 10.58 4.61 2.96
CA GLU A 62 10.70 3.48 3.89
C GLU A 62 10.34 3.87 5.32
N ALA A 63 10.83 5.02 5.81
CA ALA A 63 10.48 5.53 7.14
C ALA A 63 8.98 5.80 7.31
N SER A 64 8.28 6.16 6.23
CA SER A 64 6.82 6.37 6.25
C SER A 64 6.08 5.03 6.21
N VAL A 65 6.53 4.08 5.41
CA VAL A 65 5.95 2.72 5.32
C VAL A 65 6.12 1.95 6.64
N ARG A 66 7.25 2.12 7.34
CA ARG A 66 7.54 1.49 8.64
C ARG A 66 6.56 1.89 9.75
N GLN A 67 5.80 2.96 9.58
CA GLN A 67 4.81 3.40 10.57
C GLN A 67 3.50 2.60 10.50
N LEU A 68 3.27 1.86 9.40
CA LEU A 68 2.08 1.03 9.23
C LEU A 68 2.35 -0.41 9.66
N ALA A 69 1.36 -1.00 10.34
CA ALA A 69 1.39 -2.40 10.68
C ALA A 69 1.29 -3.26 9.41
N VAL A 70 2.11 -4.31 9.34
CA VAL A 70 2.04 -5.32 8.29
C VAL A 70 1.23 -6.49 8.83
N LEU A 71 0.19 -6.90 8.11
CA LEU A 71 -0.48 -8.17 8.37
C LEU A 71 0.35 -9.27 7.71
N PHE A 72 0.66 -10.29 8.49
CA PHE A 72 1.26 -11.53 8.00
C PHE A 72 0.23 -12.65 8.15
N PRO A 73 0.22 -13.64 7.24
CA PRO A 73 -0.70 -14.77 7.34
C PRO A 73 -0.52 -15.50 8.67
N ALA A 74 -1.58 -15.61 9.46
CA ALA A 74 -1.59 -16.41 10.68
C ALA A 74 -1.94 -17.89 10.43
N GLY A 75 -2.42 -18.24 9.23
CA GLY A 75 -2.89 -19.57 8.88
C GLY A 75 -3.29 -19.70 7.41
N PRO A 76 -3.97 -20.81 7.03
CA PRO A 76 -4.27 -21.14 5.63
C PRO A 76 -5.42 -20.34 5.02
N ALA A 77 -6.19 -19.59 5.83
CA ALA A 77 -7.42 -18.92 5.41
C ALA A 77 -7.25 -18.02 4.16
N ILE A 78 -6.11 -17.33 4.04
CA ILE A 78 -5.83 -16.50 2.84
C ILE A 78 -5.78 -17.37 1.58
N GLY A 79 -5.13 -18.55 1.65
CA GLY A 79 -5.04 -19.49 0.54
C GLY A 79 -6.39 -20.10 0.17
N GLU A 80 -7.22 -20.43 1.16
CA GLU A 80 -8.58 -20.93 0.96
C GLU A 80 -9.47 -19.88 0.25
N HIS A 81 -9.44 -18.64 0.73
CA HIS A 81 -10.12 -17.52 0.07
C HIS A 81 -9.58 -17.31 -1.35
N HIS A 82 -8.26 -17.32 -1.53
CA HIS A 82 -7.65 -17.12 -2.84
C HIS A 82 -8.07 -18.18 -3.85
N ALA A 83 -8.00 -19.48 -3.49
CA ALA A 83 -8.41 -20.56 -4.37
C ALA A 83 -9.88 -20.41 -4.79
N LYS A 84 -10.77 -20.13 -3.82
CA LYS A 84 -12.20 -19.93 -4.07
C LYS A 84 -12.47 -18.75 -5.00
N GLN A 85 -11.88 -17.59 -4.69
CA GLN A 85 -12.12 -16.37 -5.47
C GLN A 85 -11.48 -16.43 -6.85
N PHE A 86 -10.29 -17.04 -6.97
CA PHE A 86 -9.63 -17.25 -8.26
C PHE A 86 -10.50 -18.08 -9.21
N SER A 87 -10.97 -19.26 -8.77
CA SER A 87 -11.84 -20.10 -9.59
C SER A 87 -13.11 -19.36 -9.99
N ARG A 88 -13.76 -18.68 -9.04
CA ARG A 88 -14.98 -17.91 -9.32
C ARG A 88 -14.79 -16.79 -10.34
N LEU A 89 -13.71 -16.01 -10.21
CA LEU A 89 -13.40 -14.92 -11.15
C LEU A 89 -12.99 -15.46 -12.52
N LYS A 90 -12.31 -16.60 -12.56
CA LYS A 90 -11.93 -17.28 -13.80
C LYS A 90 -13.17 -17.80 -14.54
N ASP A 91 -14.08 -18.46 -13.83
CA ASP A 91 -15.33 -18.97 -14.40
C ASP A 91 -16.21 -17.83 -14.92
N ALA A 92 -16.23 -16.71 -14.20
CA ALA A 92 -16.90 -15.48 -14.62
C ALA A 92 -16.14 -14.67 -15.70
N SER A 93 -15.00 -15.15 -16.20
CA SER A 93 -14.13 -14.46 -17.18
C SER A 93 -13.78 -13.01 -16.80
N THR A 94 -13.65 -12.73 -15.50
CA THR A 94 -13.40 -11.39 -14.95
C THR A 94 -12.24 -11.38 -13.96
N PRO A 95 -11.04 -11.85 -14.35
CA PRO A 95 -9.89 -11.90 -13.46
C PRO A 95 -9.49 -10.50 -12.96
N ILE A 96 -8.85 -10.47 -11.80
CA ILE A 96 -8.14 -9.31 -11.27
C ILE A 96 -6.63 -9.62 -11.21
N GLY A 97 -5.81 -8.59 -10.97
CA GLY A 97 -4.36 -8.77 -10.83
C GLY A 97 -3.99 -9.85 -9.81
N ALA A 98 -2.95 -10.63 -10.09
CA ALA A 98 -2.57 -11.76 -9.22
C ALA A 98 -2.22 -11.32 -7.78
N ASN A 99 -1.45 -10.24 -7.64
CA ASN A 99 -1.13 -9.68 -6.32
C ASN A 99 -2.36 -9.00 -5.69
N ASP A 100 -3.19 -8.33 -6.49
CA ASP A 100 -4.43 -7.72 -6.03
C ASP A 100 -5.37 -8.78 -5.44
N LEU A 101 -5.46 -9.95 -6.05
CA LEU A 101 -6.23 -11.07 -5.51
C LEU A 101 -5.71 -11.55 -4.17
N TRP A 102 -4.38 -11.63 -3.99
CA TRP A 102 -3.80 -11.94 -2.68
C TRP A 102 -4.10 -10.87 -1.64
N ILE A 103 -4.02 -9.58 -2.00
CA ILE A 103 -4.35 -8.47 -1.09
C ILE A 103 -5.83 -8.53 -0.68
N ALA A 104 -6.73 -8.74 -1.65
CA ALA A 104 -8.16 -8.91 -1.41
C ALA A 104 -8.47 -10.11 -0.49
N CYS A 105 -7.84 -11.25 -0.76
CA CYS A 105 -8.05 -12.47 0.03
C CYS A 105 -7.44 -12.38 1.43
N HIS A 106 -6.37 -11.59 1.59
CA HIS A 106 -5.85 -11.25 2.91
C HIS A 106 -6.85 -10.42 3.70
N ALA A 107 -7.44 -9.38 3.08
CA ALA A 107 -8.49 -8.60 3.71
C ALA A 107 -9.73 -9.45 4.08
N LEU A 108 -10.11 -10.43 3.23
CA LEU A 108 -11.17 -11.39 3.56
C LEU A 108 -10.85 -12.24 4.79
N ALA A 109 -9.66 -12.85 4.82
CA ALA A 109 -9.24 -13.72 5.92
C ALA A 109 -9.24 -13.00 7.28
N GLU A 110 -8.90 -11.70 7.27
CA GLU A 110 -8.84 -10.85 8.46
C GLU A 110 -10.16 -10.15 8.76
N SER A 111 -11.23 -10.43 8.00
CA SER A 111 -12.50 -9.71 8.06
C SER A 111 -12.32 -8.19 8.02
N ALA A 112 -11.36 -7.71 7.22
CA ALA A 112 -11.01 -6.31 7.10
C ALA A 112 -11.80 -5.61 5.98
N ALA A 113 -11.79 -4.28 5.99
CA ALA A 113 -12.16 -3.48 4.83
C ALA A 113 -10.90 -3.18 4.00
N LEU A 114 -10.97 -3.38 2.69
CA LEU A 114 -9.92 -3.00 1.74
C LEU A 114 -10.16 -1.57 1.28
N VAL A 115 -9.18 -0.70 1.49
CA VAL A 115 -9.19 0.68 1.01
C VAL A 115 -8.43 0.76 -0.31
N THR A 116 -9.12 1.12 -1.40
CA THR A 116 -8.56 1.17 -2.77
C THR A 116 -9.31 2.17 -3.64
N HIS A 117 -8.65 2.70 -4.68
CA HIS A 117 -9.32 3.43 -5.77
C HIS A 117 -9.77 2.52 -6.90
N ASN A 118 -9.25 1.29 -6.97
CA ASN A 118 -9.64 0.34 -8.00
C ASN A 118 -10.91 -0.43 -7.60
N THR A 119 -11.89 0.30 -7.05
CA THR A 119 -13.09 -0.28 -6.45
C THR A 119 -13.83 -1.19 -7.41
N ARG A 120 -13.91 -0.83 -8.69
CA ARG A 120 -14.57 -1.63 -9.73
C ARG A 120 -13.95 -3.02 -9.93
N GLU A 121 -12.63 -3.16 -9.79
CA GLU A 121 -11.97 -4.46 -9.88
C GLU A 121 -12.16 -5.24 -8.58
N PHE A 122 -11.93 -4.63 -7.43
CA PHE A 122 -12.03 -5.30 -6.13
C PHE A 122 -13.45 -5.68 -5.73
N GLN A 123 -14.48 -4.96 -6.19
CA GLN A 123 -15.90 -5.32 -6.00
C GLN A 123 -16.27 -6.66 -6.65
N ARG A 124 -15.46 -7.15 -7.59
CA ARG A 124 -15.64 -8.49 -8.18
C ARG A 124 -15.27 -9.61 -7.20
N VAL A 125 -14.57 -9.32 -6.10
CA VAL A 125 -14.22 -10.30 -5.06
C VAL A 125 -15.37 -10.42 -4.07
N GLY A 126 -15.86 -11.64 -3.88
CA GLY A 126 -17.11 -11.89 -3.16
C GLY A 126 -16.94 -11.81 -1.67
N GLY A 127 -17.80 -11.03 -1.01
CA GLY A 127 -17.75 -10.81 0.44
C GLY A 127 -16.67 -9.82 0.89
N LEU A 128 -15.94 -9.20 -0.05
CA LEU A 128 -14.94 -8.20 0.27
C LEU A 128 -15.61 -6.85 0.55
N ARG A 129 -15.33 -6.28 1.72
CA ARG A 129 -15.68 -4.88 2.02
C ARG A 129 -14.66 -3.97 1.34
N VAL A 130 -15.13 -3.07 0.48
CA VAL A 130 -14.28 -2.15 -0.28
C VAL A 130 -14.67 -0.71 0.04
N GLU A 131 -13.70 0.13 0.38
CA GLU A 131 -13.88 1.56 0.60
C GLU A 131 -12.98 2.38 -0.32
N ASP A 132 -13.52 3.49 -0.84
CA ASP A 132 -12.74 4.52 -1.52
C ASP A 132 -12.67 5.75 -0.61
N TRP A 133 -11.47 6.15 -0.23
CA TRP A 133 -11.24 7.31 0.64
C TRP A 133 -10.82 8.58 -0.09
N VAL A 134 -10.53 8.50 -1.40
CA VAL A 134 -10.02 9.65 -2.19
C VAL A 134 -11.04 10.04 -3.28
N ALA A 135 -12.31 9.72 -3.08
CA ALA A 135 -13.39 10.24 -3.92
C ALA A 135 -14.12 11.41 -3.23
N PRO A 136 -13.60 12.65 -3.32
CA PRO A 136 -14.44 13.84 -3.23
C PRO A 136 -14.80 14.31 -4.66
N ASP A 137 -16.10 14.36 -4.94
CA ASP A 137 -16.72 15.21 -5.98
C ASP A 137 -16.03 15.25 -7.36
N GLY A 138 -15.86 14.09 -7.99
CA GLY A 138 -15.69 14.01 -9.46
C GLY A 138 -14.38 14.54 -10.03
N GLN A 139 -13.36 14.84 -9.23
CA GLN A 139 -12.04 15.17 -9.77
C GLN A 139 -11.25 13.89 -10.04
N SER A 140 -11.24 13.52 -11.33
CA SER A 140 -10.37 12.50 -11.89
C SER A 140 -8.93 12.72 -11.45
N TRP A 141 -8.31 11.69 -10.88
CA TRP A 141 -6.86 11.66 -10.84
C TRP A 141 -6.30 11.81 -12.27
N PRO A 142 -5.18 12.53 -12.47
CA PRO A 142 -4.32 12.21 -13.59
C PRO A 142 -3.86 10.78 -13.32
N LEU A 143 -4.50 9.83 -14.00
CA LEU A 143 -4.15 8.41 -14.01
C LEU A 143 -2.62 8.32 -13.89
N LEU A 144 -2.13 7.65 -12.84
CA LEU A 144 -0.73 7.25 -12.77
C LEU A 144 -0.51 6.21 -13.87
N ARG A 145 -0.46 6.67 -15.13
CA ARG A 145 0.20 5.97 -16.20
C ARG A 145 1.66 5.88 -15.75
N CYS A 146 2.05 4.67 -15.39
CA CYS A 146 3.45 4.29 -15.22
C CYS A 146 4.15 4.35 -16.59
N SER A 147 4.27 5.55 -17.20
CA SER A 147 4.91 5.71 -18.52
C SER A 147 5.42 7.11 -18.89
N SER A 148 5.49 8.10 -17.99
CA SER A 148 6.15 9.37 -18.36
C SER A 148 6.89 10.05 -17.20
N TRP A 149 8.07 9.49 -16.94
CA TRP A 149 9.21 10.11 -16.26
C TRP A 149 9.87 11.22 -17.11
N LYS A 150 9.09 12.05 -17.81
CA LYS A 150 9.63 13.17 -18.59
C LYS A 150 8.87 14.48 -18.31
N ALA A 151 9.63 15.39 -17.71
CA ALA A 151 9.52 16.83 -17.84
C ALA A 151 8.18 17.47 -17.41
N ARG A 152 8.19 18.03 -16.20
CA ARG A 152 7.66 19.38 -15.99
C ARG A 152 8.46 20.08 -14.89
N ARG A 153 9.43 20.89 -15.34
CA ARG A 153 10.04 21.96 -14.54
C ARG A 153 8.98 23.05 -14.35
N GLY A 154 8.99 23.66 -13.16
CA GLY A 154 8.51 25.02 -12.95
C GLY A 154 7.00 25.18 -12.75
N GLN A 155 6.56 25.08 -11.50
CA GLN A 155 5.75 26.08 -10.79
C GLN A 155 5.33 25.49 -9.44
N ARG A 156 5.68 26.16 -8.33
CA ARG A 156 5.24 25.82 -6.97
C ARG A 156 3.95 26.61 -6.68
N PRO A 157 2.85 25.99 -6.22
CA PRO A 157 1.84 26.72 -5.48
C PRO A 157 2.38 27.00 -4.07
N SER A 158 2.26 28.24 -3.63
CA SER A 158 2.55 28.68 -2.27
C SER A 158 1.44 28.22 -1.33
N HIS A 159 1.68 27.14 -0.59
CA HIS A 159 0.84 26.77 0.56
C HIS A 159 1.70 26.75 1.83
N GLY A 160 1.12 27.30 2.90
CA GLY A 160 1.71 27.45 4.23
C GLY A 160 2.17 26.12 4.86
N PRO A 161 2.75 26.16 6.07
CA PRO A 161 3.50 25.03 6.62
C PRO A 161 2.64 23.76 6.69
N ALA A 162 2.98 22.79 5.85
CA ALA A 162 2.36 21.48 5.83
C ALA A 162 2.49 20.82 7.21
N ARG A 163 1.35 20.65 7.89
CA ARG A 163 1.29 19.86 9.13
C ARG A 163 1.62 18.42 8.78
N ARG A 164 2.67 17.88 9.39
CA ARG A 164 3.16 16.52 9.17
C ARG A 164 2.10 15.53 9.65
N VAL A 165 1.42 14.87 8.73
CA VAL A 165 0.55 13.72 9.04
C VAL A 165 1.47 12.60 9.54
N LEU A 166 1.51 12.40 10.85
CA LEU A 166 2.12 11.23 11.47
C LEU A 166 1.04 10.16 11.51
N ILE A 167 1.19 9.12 10.68
CA ILE A 167 0.41 7.90 10.84
C ILE A 167 0.91 7.26 12.15
N ARG A 168 0.31 7.66 13.27
CA ARG A 168 0.69 7.11 14.57
C ARG A 168 0.24 5.66 14.62
N SER A 169 1.20 4.74 14.60
CA SER A 169 1.01 3.39 15.11
C SER A 169 0.39 3.50 16.51
N ARG A 170 -0.88 3.09 16.64
CA ARG A 170 -1.55 3.01 17.94
C ARG A 170 -1.12 1.72 18.62
N ALA A 171 -0.70 1.85 19.88
CA ALA A 171 0.01 0.84 20.66
C ALA A 171 -0.70 -0.54 20.67
N GLY A 172 0.09 -1.61 20.51
CA GLY A 172 -0.37 -3.00 20.65
C GLY A 172 0.19 -3.98 19.62
N VAL A 173 0.87 -3.52 18.57
CA VAL A 173 1.56 -4.41 17.60
C VAL A 173 3.03 -4.44 17.96
N PRO A 174 3.65 -5.63 18.17
CA PRO A 174 5.08 -5.70 18.48
C PRO A 174 5.85 -5.05 17.33
N ALA A 175 6.68 -4.06 17.68
CA ALA A 175 7.62 -3.46 16.74
C ALA A 175 8.68 -4.52 16.41
N LEU A 176 8.44 -5.31 15.37
CA LEU A 176 9.42 -6.30 14.93
C LEU A 176 10.63 -5.57 14.32
N GLY A 177 11.81 -5.93 14.82
CA GLY A 177 13.09 -5.46 14.35
C GLY A 177 13.26 -5.75 12.86
N TRP A 178 13.24 -4.69 12.06
CA TRP A 178 13.60 -4.79 10.65
C TRP A 178 15.10 -5.08 10.56
N PRO A 179 15.55 -5.99 9.69
CA PRO A 179 16.97 -6.04 9.35
C PRO A 179 17.36 -4.66 8.81
N THR A 180 18.40 -4.07 9.39
CA THR A 180 19.03 -2.88 8.83
C THR A 180 19.45 -3.18 7.40
N PRO A 181 19.16 -2.31 6.41
CA PRO A 181 19.65 -2.52 5.06
C PRO A 181 21.18 -2.67 5.12
N PRO A 182 21.79 -3.63 4.41
CA PRO A 182 23.23 -3.77 4.39
C PRO A 182 23.84 -2.44 3.92
N SER A 183 24.93 -2.05 4.57
CA SER A 183 25.70 -0.88 4.13
C SER A 183 26.18 -1.12 2.69
N PRO A 184 26.32 -0.08 1.84
CA PRO A 184 26.68 -0.23 0.43
C PRO A 184 28.16 -0.62 0.21
N ARG A 185 28.75 -1.45 1.08
CA ARG A 185 30.12 -1.96 0.92
C ARG A 185 30.10 -3.48 0.84
N CYS A 186 30.82 -3.97 -0.18
CA CYS A 186 31.24 -5.34 -0.43
C CYS A 186 30.29 -6.22 -1.27
N LEU A 187 30.12 -5.85 -2.53
CA LEU A 187 30.34 -6.82 -3.61
C LEU A 187 31.72 -6.50 -4.23
N ARG A 188 32.78 -7.05 -3.62
CA ARG A 188 33.98 -7.39 -4.39
C ARG A 188 33.76 -8.85 -4.76
N ASP A 189 33.60 -9.12 -6.05
CA ASP A 189 33.67 -10.46 -6.61
C ASP A 189 34.96 -11.14 -6.13
N PRO A 190 34.89 -12.28 -5.44
CA PRO A 190 35.93 -13.27 -5.51
C PRO A 190 35.57 -14.23 -6.66
N GLU A 191 36.55 -14.47 -7.53
CA GLU A 191 36.60 -15.58 -8.48
C GLU A 191 35.84 -15.43 -9.81
N ARG A 192 36.57 -14.90 -10.80
CA ARG A 192 36.64 -15.54 -12.11
C ARG A 192 37.99 -16.27 -12.20
N PRO A 193 38.02 -17.54 -12.65
CA PRO A 193 39.25 -18.10 -13.21
C PRO A 193 39.65 -17.38 -14.51
#